data_AF-A0A0N4XGU0-F1
#
_entry.id   AF-A0A0N4XGU0-F1
#
_cell.length_a   1.000
_cell.length_b   1.000
_cell.length_c   1.000
_cell.angle_alpha   90.00
_cell.angle_beta   90.00
_cell.angle_gamma   90.00
#
_symmetry.space_group_name_H-M   'P 1'
#
loop_
_entity.id
_entity.type
_entity.pdbx_description
1 polymer ?
#
loop_
_entity_poly.entity_id
_entity_poly.type
_entity_poly.pdbx_seq_one_letter_code
_entity_poly.pdbx_strand_id
1 'polypeptide(L)'
;MLPGRFNVDAFHLSDLLQIIRPQLSIHFNFMIDLDWLIRQYPVPCRDSPIICVVGEKMGTDKRNLARDAAELKLSNVSVLGAQLPIPFGTHHTKLSIFDCETEVHVIVSTANLVEGDWDEKTQCFYYACGRSSSSSTTSDFASDLCAYLSEYRLPDISFWIDRLRNCDFSVVTDRLVFSVPGYHQFDRMSKFGHVSLARLLRNRTPPDPEARHLLVAQCSSIGSLGEKKEAWLYSQFLQSLLGGKTSQSARLFLVYPCVEDVRHSLEGYSAGDSLPYQESTANRQPWLRDYMCKWRSEARGRSKAMPHVKVRSNNFLLLF
;
A
#
# COMPACT_ATOMS: atom_id res chain seq x y z
N MET A 1 -20.09 13.61 -5.20
CA MET A 1 -20.71 12.78 -4.13
C MET A 1 -21.14 11.39 -4.59
N LEU A 2 -20.60 10.38 -3.91
CA LEU A 2 -20.95 8.97 -4.08
C LEU A 2 -22.31 8.64 -3.42
N PRO A 3 -23.17 7.79 -4.02
CA PRO A 3 -24.42 7.40 -3.39
C PRO A 3 -24.19 6.66 -2.07
N GLY A 4 -24.86 7.08 -0.98
CA GLY A 4 -24.63 6.53 0.37
C GLY A 4 -24.77 5.01 0.49
N ARG A 5 -25.60 4.36 -0.35
CA ARG A 5 -25.73 2.90 -0.41
C ARG A 5 -24.41 2.16 -0.70
N PHE A 6 -23.43 2.83 -1.30
CA PHE A 6 -22.12 2.24 -1.63
C PHE A 6 -21.06 2.45 -0.53
N ASN A 7 -21.45 3.08 0.59
CA ASN A 7 -20.57 3.40 1.72
C ASN A 7 -20.91 2.63 3.01
N VAL A 8 -21.86 1.68 2.98
CA VAL A 8 -22.27 0.92 4.18
C VAL A 8 -21.10 0.19 4.85
N ASP A 9 -20.20 -0.39 4.06
CA ASP A 9 -18.99 -1.08 4.54
C ASP A 9 -17.70 -0.33 4.13
N ALA A 10 -17.79 0.98 3.97
CA ALA A 10 -16.62 1.83 3.73
C ALA A 10 -16.28 2.58 5.02
N PHE A 11 -15.00 2.69 5.32
CA PHE A 11 -14.52 3.36 6.53
C PHE A 11 -13.65 4.55 6.16
N HIS A 12 -13.91 5.67 6.80
CA HIS A 12 -12.98 6.78 6.88
C HIS A 12 -11.89 6.50 7.92
N LEU A 13 -10.76 7.22 7.87
CA LEU A 13 -9.69 7.06 8.86
C LEU A 13 -10.20 7.36 10.29
N SER A 14 -11.03 8.38 10.44
CA SER A 14 -11.67 8.74 11.71
C SER A 14 -12.54 7.61 12.27
N ASP A 15 -13.24 6.85 11.42
CA ASP A 15 -14.08 5.73 11.86
C ASP A 15 -13.19 4.62 12.44
N LEU A 16 -12.09 4.30 11.75
CA LEU A 16 -11.11 3.32 12.20
C LEU A 16 -10.47 3.74 13.53
N LEU A 17 -10.04 4.99 13.66
CA LEU A 17 -9.45 5.51 14.89
C LEU A 17 -10.46 5.59 16.03
N GLN A 18 -11.73 5.86 15.73
CA GLN A 18 -12.81 5.88 16.72
C GLN A 18 -13.12 4.50 17.29
N ILE A 19 -12.98 3.46 16.47
CA ILE A 19 -13.13 2.05 16.88
C ILE A 19 -11.89 1.60 17.66
N ILE A 20 -10.69 1.86 17.14
CA ILE A 20 -9.42 1.36 17.70
C ILE A 20 -9.05 2.08 19.00
N ARG A 21 -9.19 3.42 19.05
CA ARG A 21 -8.78 4.26 20.19
C ARG A 21 -7.35 3.98 20.68
N PRO A 22 -6.34 4.19 19.82
CA PRO A 22 -4.96 3.81 20.12
C PRO A 22 -4.37 4.58 21.30
N GLN A 23 -3.51 3.90 22.07
CA GLN A 23 -2.66 4.54 23.08
C GLN A 23 -1.31 4.96 22.51
N LEU A 24 -0.82 4.25 21.49
CA LEU A 24 0.36 4.57 20.71
C LEU A 24 0.07 4.27 19.24
N SER A 25 0.65 5.04 18.33
CA SER A 25 0.52 4.75 16.91
C SER A 25 1.77 5.10 16.12
N ILE A 26 2.05 4.31 15.08
CA ILE A 26 3.08 4.60 14.09
C ILE A 26 2.48 4.56 12.68
N HIS A 27 2.77 5.58 11.88
CA HIS A 27 2.29 5.75 10.52
C HIS A 27 3.45 5.85 9.55
N PHE A 28 3.53 4.91 8.62
CA PHE A 28 4.40 4.97 7.46
C PHE A 28 3.58 5.53 6.31
N ASN A 29 4.00 6.64 5.72
CA ASN A 29 3.30 7.22 4.58
C ASN A 29 4.20 8.04 3.66
N PHE A 30 3.76 8.20 2.41
CA PHE A 30 4.41 9.05 1.41
C PHE A 30 4.05 10.53 1.59
N MET A 31 2.77 10.83 1.88
CA MET A 31 2.31 12.18 2.18
C MET A 31 1.49 12.19 3.47
N ILE A 32 1.80 13.17 4.32
CA ILE A 32 1.13 13.41 5.59
C ILE A 32 0.85 14.91 5.70
N ASP A 33 -0.42 15.25 5.84
CA ASP A 33 -0.88 16.51 6.41
C ASP A 33 -1.11 16.27 7.89
N LEU A 34 -0.24 16.85 8.73
CA LEU A 34 -0.24 16.57 10.16
C LEU A 34 -1.47 17.14 10.86
N ASP A 35 -1.89 18.34 10.50
CA ASP A 35 -3.06 18.99 11.08
C ASP A 35 -4.34 18.21 10.73
N TRP A 36 -4.47 17.78 9.47
CA TRP A 36 -5.56 16.88 9.08
C TRP A 36 -5.50 15.54 9.80
N LEU A 37 -4.33 14.90 9.91
CA LEU A 37 -4.16 13.61 10.59
C LEU A 37 -4.62 13.69 12.05
N ILE A 38 -4.17 14.69 12.81
CA ILE A 38 -4.53 14.84 14.23
C ILE A 38 -6.04 15.05 14.40
N ARG A 39 -6.70 15.75 13.48
CA ARG A 39 -8.17 15.89 13.51
C ARG A 39 -8.90 14.55 13.39
N GLN A 40 -8.30 13.55 12.74
CA GLN A 40 -8.92 12.22 12.58
C GLN A 40 -8.93 11.43 13.89
N TYR A 41 -8.03 11.73 14.82
CA TYR A 41 -8.01 11.08 16.13
C TYR A 41 -9.19 11.56 16.98
N PRO A 42 -9.88 10.64 17.68
CA PRO A 42 -10.79 10.99 18.76
C PRO A 42 -10.08 11.86 19.80
N VAL A 43 -10.78 12.83 20.38
CA VAL A 43 -10.21 13.81 21.33
C VAL A 43 -9.34 13.14 22.41
N PRO A 44 -9.76 12.03 23.08
CA PRO A 44 -8.94 11.40 24.12
C PRO A 44 -7.62 10.79 23.64
N CYS A 45 -7.48 10.54 22.34
CA CYS A 45 -6.30 9.90 21.74
C CYS A 45 -5.36 10.91 21.06
N ARG A 46 -5.71 12.21 21.01
CA ARG A 46 -4.90 13.22 20.31
C ARG A 46 -3.56 13.51 20.98
N ASP A 47 -3.50 13.32 22.30
CA ASP A 47 -2.30 13.54 23.11
C ASP A 47 -1.45 12.26 23.25
N SER A 48 -1.94 11.13 22.74
CA SER A 48 -1.19 9.87 22.69
C SER A 48 0.07 10.01 21.82
N PRO A 49 1.17 9.30 22.11
CA PRO A 49 2.35 9.33 21.25
C PRO A 49 2.07 8.83 19.82
N ILE A 50 2.45 9.65 18.83
CA ILE A 50 2.27 9.38 17.40
C ILE A 50 3.62 9.46 16.69
N ILE A 51 4.03 8.39 16.03
CA ILE A 51 5.25 8.34 15.23
C ILE A 51 4.89 8.41 13.75
N CYS A 52 5.45 9.37 13.01
CA CYS A 52 5.31 9.48 11.56
C CYS A 52 6.63 9.09 10.89
N VAL A 53 6.58 8.12 9.98
CA VAL A 53 7.72 7.66 9.18
C VAL A 53 7.48 8.04 7.72
N VAL A 54 8.33 8.92 7.21
CA VAL A 54 8.23 9.47 5.85
C VAL A 54 9.52 9.26 5.06
N GLY A 55 9.47 9.49 3.75
CA GLY A 55 10.65 9.44 2.88
C GLY A 55 11.55 10.69 2.98
N GLU A 56 12.59 10.71 2.14
CA GLU A 56 13.51 11.86 2.05
C GLU A 56 13.09 12.91 1.01
N LYS A 57 12.34 12.50 -0.03
CA LYS A 57 12.06 13.33 -1.22
C LYS A 57 10.71 12.98 -1.84
N MET A 58 10.23 13.84 -2.74
CA MET A 58 9.05 13.70 -3.62
C MET A 58 7.68 13.70 -2.94
N GLY A 59 7.60 13.39 -1.64
CA GLY A 59 6.41 13.52 -0.81
C GLY A 59 6.67 14.45 0.38
N THR A 60 6.01 14.18 1.50
CA THR A 60 6.32 14.84 2.77
C THR A 60 7.70 14.37 3.24
N ASP A 61 8.63 15.29 3.51
CA ASP A 61 9.94 14.96 4.07
C ASP A 61 10.00 15.19 5.58
N LYS A 62 10.95 14.48 6.22
CA LYS A 62 11.15 14.52 7.67
C LYS A 62 11.31 15.94 8.22
N ARG A 63 12.03 16.82 7.52
CA ARG A 63 12.37 18.15 8.04
C ARG A 63 11.15 19.05 8.03
N ASN A 64 10.40 19.06 6.93
CA ASN A 64 9.17 19.84 6.82
C ASN A 64 8.12 19.35 7.81
N LEU A 65 7.87 18.04 7.90
CA LEU A 65 6.88 17.51 8.84
C LEU A 65 7.25 17.75 10.31
N ALA A 66 8.55 17.70 10.66
CA ALA A 66 9.01 18.03 12.00
C ALA A 66 8.84 19.52 12.33
N ARG A 67 8.99 20.42 11.34
CA ARG A 67 8.68 21.84 11.49
C ARG A 67 7.18 22.02 11.73
N ASP A 68 6.33 21.37 10.93
CA ASP A 68 4.88 21.46 11.06
C ASP A 68 4.42 20.96 12.44
N ALA A 69 5.02 19.88 12.97
CA ALA A 69 4.76 19.41 14.34
C ALA A 69 5.13 20.45 15.41
N ALA A 70 6.26 21.16 15.24
CA ALA A 70 6.67 22.21 16.16
C ALA A 70 5.76 23.45 16.08
N GLU A 71 5.34 23.85 14.87
CA GLU A 71 4.42 24.97 14.65
C GLU A 71 3.03 24.70 15.25
N LEU A 72 2.54 23.46 15.11
CA LEU A 72 1.29 22.97 15.71
C LEU A 72 1.42 22.66 17.21
N LYS A 73 2.61 22.78 17.80
CA LYS A 73 2.93 22.50 19.21
C LYS A 73 2.60 21.07 19.65
N LEU A 74 2.80 20.10 18.75
CA LEU A 74 2.51 18.69 18.98
C LEU A 74 3.73 17.98 19.59
N SER A 75 3.92 18.09 20.91
CA SER A 75 5.06 17.48 21.61
C SER A 75 5.01 15.95 21.68
N ASN A 76 3.86 15.35 21.43
CA ASN A 76 3.63 13.91 21.38
C ASN A 76 3.90 13.29 19.99
N VAL A 77 4.25 14.10 18.99
CA VAL A 77 4.53 13.64 17.63
C VAL A 77 6.03 13.53 17.37
N SER A 78 6.49 12.33 16.99
CA SER A 78 7.87 12.06 16.57
C SER A 78 7.93 11.80 15.07
N VAL A 79 8.91 12.40 14.37
CA VAL A 79 9.08 12.22 12.92
C VAL A 79 10.39 11.49 12.60
N LEU A 80 10.28 10.37 11.90
CA LEU A 80 11.39 9.55 11.43
C LEU A 80 11.46 9.56 9.89
N GLY A 81 12.66 9.35 9.36
CA GLY A 81 12.93 9.40 7.92
C GLY A 81 13.46 8.06 7.43
N ALA A 82 12.73 7.40 6.54
CA ALA A 82 13.17 6.16 5.90
C ALA A 82 14.31 6.43 4.91
N GLN A 83 15.38 5.62 4.97
CA GLN A 83 16.54 5.80 4.10
C GLN A 83 16.25 5.38 2.67
N LEU A 84 16.61 6.22 1.70
CA LEU A 84 16.42 5.97 0.27
C LEU A 84 17.78 6.00 -0.48
N PRO A 85 18.62 4.96 -0.33
CA PRO A 85 20.00 4.97 -0.82
C PRO A 85 20.13 4.84 -2.35
N ILE A 86 19.05 4.50 -3.06
CA ILE A 86 19.04 4.33 -4.51
C ILE A 86 18.34 5.53 -5.15
N PRO A 87 18.93 6.16 -6.19
CA PRO A 87 18.31 7.26 -6.91
C PRO A 87 16.89 6.94 -7.40
N PHE A 88 16.02 7.94 -7.39
CA PHE A 88 14.60 7.83 -7.76
C PHE A 88 13.77 6.88 -6.87
N GLY A 89 14.35 6.35 -5.79
CA GLY A 89 13.62 5.61 -4.76
C GLY A 89 12.58 6.48 -4.07
N THR A 90 11.46 5.87 -3.70
CA THR A 90 10.36 6.54 -2.98
C THR A 90 9.94 5.66 -1.81
N HIS A 91 9.72 6.26 -0.65
CA HIS A 91 9.03 5.61 0.45
C HIS A 91 7.53 5.70 0.20
N HIS A 92 6.94 4.63 -0.36
CA HIS A 92 5.55 4.65 -0.85
C HIS A 92 4.56 3.91 0.07
N THR A 93 5.11 3.15 1.03
CA THR A 93 4.34 2.36 1.99
C THR A 93 3.38 3.21 2.79
N LYS A 94 2.20 2.63 3.00
CA LYS A 94 1.06 3.21 3.72
C LYS A 94 0.61 2.19 4.74
N LEU A 95 1.22 2.25 5.91
CA LEU A 95 1.05 1.29 6.99
C LEU A 95 0.81 2.07 8.27
N SER A 96 -0.21 1.69 9.03
CA SER A 96 -0.45 2.22 10.37
C SER A 96 -0.51 1.06 11.34
N ILE A 97 0.23 1.15 12.44
CA ILE A 97 0.19 0.18 13.54
C ILE A 97 -0.26 0.93 14.78
N PHE A 98 -1.23 0.35 15.49
CA PHE A 98 -1.87 0.92 16.64
C PHE A 98 -1.72 -0.04 17.81
N ASP A 99 -1.12 0.42 18.90
CA ASP A 99 -1.06 -0.34 20.14
C ASP A 99 -2.20 0.08 21.06
N CYS A 100 -2.93 -0.93 21.52
CA CYS A 100 -3.87 -0.89 22.61
C CYS A 100 -3.37 -1.89 23.65
N GLU A 101 -3.55 -1.64 24.96
CA GLU A 101 -2.97 -2.45 26.04
C GLU A 101 -3.04 -3.97 25.81
N THR A 102 -4.17 -4.44 25.26
CA THR A 102 -4.44 -5.86 25.02
C THR A 102 -4.38 -6.29 23.56
N GLU A 103 -4.24 -5.36 22.61
CA GLU A 103 -4.40 -5.62 21.17
C GLU A 103 -3.48 -4.74 20.32
N VAL A 104 -2.93 -5.29 19.25
CA VAL A 104 -2.21 -4.54 18.22
C VAL A 104 -3.00 -4.60 16.93
N HIS A 105 -3.39 -3.43 16.41
CA HIS A 105 -4.11 -3.32 15.16
C HIS A 105 -3.16 -2.87 14.05
N VAL A 106 -3.25 -3.53 12.90
CA VAL A 106 -2.41 -3.26 11.73
C VAL A 106 -3.33 -2.89 10.58
N ILE A 107 -3.13 -1.70 10.03
CA ILE A 107 -3.81 -1.21 8.82
C ILE A 107 -2.77 -1.01 7.74
N VAL A 108 -2.92 -1.74 6.63
CA VAL A 108 -2.10 -1.53 5.43
C VAL A 108 -3.04 -0.95 4.35
N SER A 109 -2.82 0.30 3.93
CA SER A 109 -3.75 1.09 3.12
C SER A 109 -3.14 1.54 1.80
N THR A 110 -3.95 2.00 0.85
CA THR A 110 -3.48 2.69 -0.37
C THR A 110 -3.54 4.21 -0.28
N ALA A 111 -4.15 4.76 0.77
CA ALA A 111 -4.34 6.20 0.96
C ALA A 111 -3.13 6.87 1.63
N ASN A 112 -2.77 8.05 1.13
CA ASN A 112 -1.94 8.99 1.87
C ASN A 112 -2.71 9.57 3.06
N LEU A 113 -2.02 10.13 4.06
CA LEU A 113 -2.66 10.77 5.22
C LEU A 113 -2.93 12.25 4.93
N VAL A 114 -3.74 12.49 3.91
CA VAL A 114 -4.21 13.81 3.46
C VAL A 114 -5.69 13.71 3.07
N GLU A 115 -6.47 14.77 3.29
CA GLU A 115 -7.93 14.76 3.09
C GLU A 115 -8.37 14.24 1.72
N GLY A 116 -7.77 14.77 0.64
CA GLY A 116 -8.17 14.40 -0.72
C GLY A 116 -8.01 12.93 -1.06
N ASP A 117 -7.17 12.18 -0.33
CA ASP A 117 -7.01 10.74 -0.54
C ASP A 117 -8.13 9.90 0.11
N TRP A 118 -8.92 10.48 1.02
CA TRP A 118 -9.98 9.80 1.77
C TRP A 118 -11.41 10.25 1.39
N ASP A 119 -11.55 11.29 0.56
CA ASP A 119 -12.85 11.84 0.17
C ASP A 119 -13.47 11.14 -1.06
N GLU A 120 -13.01 11.49 -2.27
CA GLU A 120 -13.66 11.11 -3.53
C GLU A 120 -12.85 10.11 -4.37
N LYS A 121 -11.80 9.52 -3.79
CA LYS A 121 -10.95 8.50 -4.43
C LYS A 121 -11.38 7.08 -4.07
N THR A 122 -11.12 6.15 -4.98
CA THR A 122 -11.18 4.72 -4.65
C THR A 122 -9.87 4.28 -4.01
N GLN A 123 -9.92 4.03 -2.70
CA GLN A 123 -8.86 3.44 -1.89
C GLN A 123 -9.29 2.08 -1.34
N CYS A 124 -8.32 1.29 -0.88
CA CYS A 124 -8.57 0.12 -0.05
C CYS A 124 -7.60 0.08 1.13
N PHE A 125 -8.01 -0.62 2.18
CA PHE A 125 -7.12 -1.01 3.25
C PHE A 125 -7.36 -2.47 3.63
N TYR A 126 -6.32 -3.08 4.17
CA TYR A 126 -6.35 -4.36 4.84
C TYR A 126 -6.21 -4.11 6.34
N TYR A 127 -7.01 -4.83 7.13
CA TYR A 127 -7.02 -4.73 8.58
C TYR A 127 -6.73 -6.10 9.20
N ALA A 128 -5.80 -6.13 10.15
CA ALA A 128 -5.52 -7.28 11.00
C ALA A 128 -5.42 -6.82 12.45
N CYS A 129 -5.78 -7.70 13.38
CA CYS A 129 -5.64 -7.48 14.81
C CYS A 129 -4.98 -8.70 15.44
N GLY A 130 -3.99 -8.46 16.30
CA GLY A 130 -3.37 -9.47 17.14
C GLY A 130 -3.63 -9.17 18.60
N ARG A 131 -3.94 -10.19 19.39
CA ARG A 131 -4.24 -10.03 20.83
C ARG A 131 -3.00 -10.36 21.65
N SER A 132 -2.71 -9.58 22.69
CA SER A 132 -1.61 -9.88 23.62
C SER A 132 -1.73 -11.32 24.14
N SER A 133 -0.66 -12.09 23.97
CA SER A 133 -0.62 -13.52 24.32
C SER A 133 0.63 -13.82 25.14
N SER A 134 0.49 -14.59 26.22
CA SER A 134 1.62 -15.08 27.02
C SER A 134 2.32 -16.28 26.38
N SER A 135 1.68 -16.93 25.40
CA SER A 135 2.25 -18.02 24.61
C SER A 135 2.74 -17.52 23.25
N SER A 136 3.92 -17.97 22.84
CA SER A 136 4.45 -17.68 21.51
C SER A 136 3.66 -18.41 20.43
N THR A 137 2.86 -17.65 19.68
CA THR A 137 2.15 -18.17 18.49
C THR A 137 2.92 -17.81 17.23
N THR A 138 3.16 -18.78 16.36
CA THR A 138 3.81 -18.54 15.07
C THR A 138 2.78 -18.04 14.07
N SER A 139 2.93 -16.79 13.59
CA SER A 139 2.12 -16.22 12.49
C SER A 139 3.04 -15.78 11.36
N ASP A 140 2.77 -16.29 10.16
CA ASP A 140 3.50 -15.89 8.94
C ASP A 140 3.31 -14.40 8.64
N PHE A 141 2.12 -13.85 8.85
CA PHE A 141 1.83 -12.43 8.71
C PHE A 141 2.70 -11.58 9.64
N ALA A 142 2.70 -11.92 10.94
CA ALA A 142 3.48 -11.18 11.93
C ALA A 142 4.99 -11.31 11.66
N SER A 143 5.45 -12.48 11.23
CA SER A 143 6.84 -12.73 10.83
C SER A 143 7.24 -11.87 9.62
N ASP A 144 6.43 -11.84 8.58
CA ASP A 144 6.66 -11.01 7.39
C ASP A 144 6.68 -9.51 7.76
N LEU A 145 5.77 -9.05 8.63
CA LEU A 145 5.71 -7.66 9.07
C LEU A 145 6.94 -7.28 9.93
N CYS A 146 7.33 -8.13 10.86
CA CYS A 146 8.54 -7.92 11.66
C CYS A 146 9.80 -7.87 10.79
N ALA A 147 9.88 -8.76 9.80
CA ALA A 147 10.98 -8.76 8.83
C ALA A 147 11.02 -7.45 8.03
N TYR A 148 9.86 -6.94 7.60
CA TYR A 148 9.76 -5.67 6.91
C TYR A 148 10.18 -4.48 7.77
N LEU A 149 9.65 -4.37 9.00
CA LEU A 149 9.99 -3.29 9.93
C LEU A 149 11.48 -3.26 10.25
N SER A 150 12.11 -4.42 10.40
CA SER A 150 13.54 -4.55 10.68
C SER A 150 14.44 -3.92 9.60
N GLU A 151 13.96 -3.81 8.36
CA GLU A 151 14.72 -3.24 7.25
C GLU A 151 14.84 -1.70 7.33
N TYR A 152 13.98 -1.03 8.11
CA TYR A 152 14.06 0.42 8.31
C TYR A 152 15.27 0.87 9.12
N ARG A 153 15.70 0.07 10.10
CA ARG A 153 16.82 0.40 11.02
C ARG A 153 16.66 1.77 11.69
N LEU A 154 15.41 2.13 12.03
CA LEU A 154 15.07 3.38 12.70
C LEU A 154 14.93 3.17 14.22
N PRO A 155 15.06 4.25 15.03
CA PRO A 155 14.68 4.22 16.44
C PRO A 155 13.24 3.75 16.63
N ASP A 156 12.95 3.21 17.81
CA ASP A 156 11.61 2.79 18.28
C ASP A 156 10.94 1.66 17.47
N ILE A 157 11.50 1.25 16.33
CA ILE A 157 11.01 0.11 15.55
C ILE A 157 11.10 -1.21 16.34
N SER A 158 12.12 -1.37 17.20
CA SER A 158 12.26 -2.56 18.04
C SER A 158 11.07 -2.76 18.97
N PHE A 159 10.54 -1.67 19.55
CA PHE A 159 9.33 -1.73 20.38
C PHE A 159 8.16 -2.33 19.59
N TRP A 160 7.90 -1.83 18.38
CA TRP A 160 6.81 -2.33 17.54
C TRP A 160 7.01 -3.78 17.12
N ILE A 161 8.24 -4.17 16.78
CA ILE A 161 8.58 -5.57 16.48
C ILE A 161 8.29 -6.47 17.68
N ASP A 162 8.70 -6.05 18.88
CA ASP A 162 8.49 -6.83 20.09
C ASP A 162 7.00 -6.90 20.46
N ARG A 163 6.25 -5.81 20.28
CA ARG A 163 4.78 -5.82 20.43
C ARG A 163 4.12 -6.81 19.48
N LEU A 164 4.48 -6.80 18.20
CA LEU A 164 3.92 -7.72 17.20
C LEU A 164 4.27 -9.18 17.50
N ARG A 165 5.49 -9.47 17.97
CA ARG A 165 5.92 -10.83 18.34
C ARG A 165 5.18 -11.41 19.55
N ASN A 166 4.73 -10.54 20.46
CA ASN A 166 4.00 -10.92 21.67
C ASN A 166 2.47 -10.86 21.49
N CYS A 167 2.00 -10.75 20.25
CA CYS A 167 0.58 -10.80 19.92
C CYS A 167 0.24 -12.03 19.09
N ASP A 168 -0.93 -12.60 19.34
CA ASP A 168 -1.47 -13.71 18.59
C ASP A 168 -2.18 -13.23 17.33
N PHE A 169 -1.54 -13.50 16.19
CA PHE A 169 -2.07 -13.29 14.83
C PHE A 169 -2.40 -14.63 14.14
N SER A 170 -2.67 -15.70 14.89
CA SER A 170 -2.92 -17.05 14.33
C SER A 170 -4.15 -17.11 13.41
N VAL A 171 -5.15 -16.25 13.64
CA VAL A 171 -6.34 -16.11 12.78
C VAL A 171 -6.03 -15.46 11.44
N VAL A 172 -4.86 -14.80 11.31
CA VAL A 172 -4.44 -14.13 10.08
C VAL A 172 -3.62 -15.08 9.23
N THR A 173 -4.25 -15.62 8.19
CA THR A 173 -3.62 -16.57 7.26
C THR A 173 -2.94 -15.91 6.06
N ASP A 174 -3.11 -14.60 5.90
CA ASP A 174 -2.57 -13.84 4.77
C ASP A 174 -1.05 -13.65 4.87
N ARG A 175 -0.44 -13.34 3.73
CA ARG A 175 1.01 -13.12 3.61
C ARG A 175 1.29 -11.69 3.16
N LEU A 176 2.36 -11.09 3.66
CA LEU A 176 2.77 -9.76 3.23
C LEU A 176 3.80 -9.86 2.10
N VAL A 177 3.59 -9.08 1.04
CA VAL A 177 4.56 -8.84 -0.02
C VAL A 177 4.97 -7.38 0.07
N PHE A 178 6.25 -7.13 0.31
CA PHE A 178 6.79 -5.80 0.49
C PHE A 178 8.08 -5.60 -0.30
N SER A 179 8.45 -4.35 -0.54
CA SER A 179 9.66 -3.97 -1.27
C SER A 179 10.59 -3.15 -0.38
N VAL A 180 11.89 -3.37 -0.52
CA VAL A 180 12.93 -2.65 0.23
C VAL A 180 14.02 -2.22 -0.76
N PRO A 181 14.51 -0.97 -0.71
CA PRO A 181 15.60 -0.51 -1.57
C PRO A 181 16.84 -1.41 -1.43
N GLY A 182 17.42 -1.82 -2.55
CA GLY A 182 18.67 -2.58 -2.54
C GLY A 182 18.88 -3.44 -3.78
N TYR A 183 20.13 -3.86 -3.98
CA TYR A 183 20.48 -4.92 -4.92
C TYR A 183 20.54 -6.24 -4.14
N HIS A 184 19.43 -6.99 -4.16
CA HIS A 184 19.29 -8.19 -3.34
C HIS A 184 19.76 -9.44 -4.08
N GLN A 185 20.71 -10.17 -3.50
CA GLN A 185 21.29 -11.40 -4.05
C GLN A 185 20.97 -12.62 -3.16
N PHE A 186 21.19 -13.82 -3.70
CA PHE A 186 21.04 -15.10 -2.99
C PHE A 186 19.69 -15.21 -2.26
N ASP A 187 19.72 -15.58 -0.98
CA ASP A 187 18.54 -15.81 -0.14
C ASP A 187 17.65 -14.57 0.01
N ARG A 188 18.21 -13.36 -0.13
CA ARG A 188 17.44 -12.11 -0.04
C ARG A 188 16.67 -11.80 -1.32
N MET A 189 17.09 -12.33 -2.47
CA MET A 189 16.44 -12.08 -3.77
C MET A 189 14.96 -12.46 -3.74
N SER A 190 14.61 -13.54 -3.04
CA SER A 190 13.23 -14.04 -2.96
C SER A 190 12.39 -13.45 -1.82
N LYS A 191 12.92 -12.47 -1.06
CA LYS A 191 12.23 -11.86 0.09
C LYS A 191 11.36 -10.67 -0.30
N PHE A 192 11.73 -9.94 -1.35
CA PHE A 192 11.11 -8.65 -1.68
C PHE A 192 10.46 -8.63 -3.06
N GLY A 193 9.53 -7.69 -3.24
CA GLY A 193 8.93 -7.35 -4.53
C GLY A 193 8.25 -8.52 -5.25
N HIS A 194 8.26 -8.50 -6.58
CA HIS A 194 7.55 -9.48 -7.39
C HIS A 194 8.15 -10.90 -7.26
N VAL A 195 9.43 -11.06 -6.96
CA VAL A 195 10.06 -12.38 -6.76
C VAL A 195 9.54 -13.04 -5.48
N SER A 196 9.29 -12.26 -4.41
CA SER A 196 8.62 -12.76 -3.21
C SER A 196 7.20 -13.23 -3.50
N LEU A 197 6.46 -12.48 -4.30
CA LEU A 197 5.14 -12.91 -4.78
C LEU A 197 5.24 -14.24 -5.55
N ALA A 198 6.20 -14.38 -6.46
CA ALA A 198 6.41 -15.62 -7.20
C ALA A 198 6.66 -16.82 -6.28
N ARG A 199 7.48 -16.63 -5.23
CA ARG A 199 7.76 -17.65 -4.21
C ARG A 199 6.48 -18.08 -3.47
N LEU A 200 5.65 -17.12 -3.05
CA LEU A 200 4.40 -17.41 -2.33
C LEU A 200 3.34 -18.10 -3.22
N LEU A 201 3.35 -17.80 -4.53
CA LEU A 201 2.42 -18.39 -5.49
C LEU A 201 2.88 -19.73 -6.06
N ARG A 202 4.17 -20.09 -5.92
CA ARG A 202 4.78 -21.27 -6.55
C ARG A 202 3.98 -22.56 -6.33
N ASN A 203 3.54 -22.78 -5.10
CA ASN A 203 2.83 -24.01 -4.70
C ASN A 203 1.31 -23.88 -4.83
N ARG A 204 0.78 -22.75 -5.31
CA ARG A 204 -0.65 -22.62 -5.59
C ARG A 204 -0.97 -23.34 -6.90
N THR A 205 -1.90 -24.28 -6.84
CA THR A 205 -2.43 -24.95 -8.02
C THR A 205 -3.42 -24.01 -8.71
N PRO A 206 -3.29 -23.76 -10.02
CA PRO A 206 -4.35 -23.08 -10.75
C PRO A 206 -5.64 -23.91 -10.63
N PRO A 207 -6.82 -23.27 -10.47
CA PRO A 207 -8.10 -23.98 -10.35
C PRO A 207 -8.40 -24.91 -11.53
N ASP A 208 -7.89 -24.56 -12.72
CA ASP A 208 -7.99 -25.34 -13.95
C ASP A 208 -6.69 -25.14 -14.76
N PRO A 209 -5.91 -26.21 -15.01
CA PRO A 209 -4.68 -26.16 -15.83
C PRO A 209 -4.91 -25.79 -17.31
N GLU A 210 -6.09 -26.08 -17.85
CA GLU A 210 -6.45 -25.83 -19.25
C GLU A 210 -7.11 -24.46 -19.45
N ALA A 211 -7.53 -23.81 -18.36
CA ALA A 211 -8.13 -22.49 -18.43
C ALA A 211 -7.11 -21.42 -18.86
N ARG A 212 -7.59 -20.49 -19.69
CA ARG A 212 -6.84 -19.27 -20.00
C ARG A 212 -6.59 -18.46 -18.72
N HIS A 213 -5.33 -18.18 -18.42
CA HIS A 213 -4.99 -17.35 -17.28
C HIS A 213 -5.06 -15.86 -17.65
N LEU A 214 -6.23 -15.25 -17.41
CA LEU A 214 -6.40 -13.81 -17.53
C LEU A 214 -6.04 -13.14 -16.21
N LEU A 215 -4.93 -12.39 -16.23
CA LEU A 215 -4.44 -11.64 -15.09
C LEU A 215 -4.80 -10.18 -15.26
N VAL A 216 -5.21 -9.55 -14.17
CA VAL A 216 -5.50 -8.12 -14.13
C VAL A 216 -4.60 -7.47 -13.11
N ALA A 217 -3.92 -6.41 -13.50
CA ALA A 217 -3.26 -5.49 -12.60
C ALA A 217 -3.93 -4.12 -12.73
N GLN A 218 -4.12 -3.44 -11.61
CA GLN A 218 -4.61 -2.07 -11.57
C GLN A 218 -3.59 -1.24 -10.78
N CYS A 219 -3.25 -0.08 -11.32
CA CYS A 219 -2.36 0.87 -10.67
C CYS A 219 -2.83 2.31 -10.90
N SER A 220 -2.29 3.24 -10.11
CA SER A 220 -2.48 4.68 -10.27
C SER A 220 -1.26 5.38 -10.87
N SER A 221 -0.15 4.65 -11.12
CA SER A 221 1.05 5.20 -11.76
C SER A 221 1.72 4.17 -12.65
N ILE A 222 2.41 4.65 -13.68
CA ILE A 222 3.14 3.82 -14.64
C ILE A 222 4.55 4.39 -14.85
N GLY A 223 5.56 3.56 -14.56
CA GLY A 223 6.96 3.83 -14.84
C GLY A 223 7.40 3.38 -16.24
N SER A 224 8.70 3.51 -16.52
CA SER A 224 9.32 3.02 -17.76
C SER A 224 9.47 1.50 -17.73
N LEU A 225 8.76 0.80 -18.60
CA LEU A 225 8.71 -0.68 -18.67
C LEU A 225 9.61 -1.26 -19.77
N GLY A 226 10.25 -0.40 -20.57
CA GLY A 226 11.11 -0.76 -21.69
C GLY A 226 10.43 -0.65 -23.06
N GLU A 227 11.22 -0.75 -24.12
CA GLU A 227 10.77 -0.53 -25.51
C GLU A 227 9.78 -1.58 -26.02
N LYS A 228 9.75 -2.77 -25.40
CA LYS A 228 8.85 -3.89 -25.73
C LYS A 228 8.40 -4.60 -24.46
N LYS A 229 7.28 -5.33 -24.53
CA LYS A 229 6.70 -6.04 -23.37
C LYS A 229 7.65 -7.07 -22.74
N GLU A 230 8.53 -7.66 -23.54
CA GLU A 230 9.51 -8.67 -23.11
C GLU A 230 10.68 -8.07 -22.32
N ALA A 231 10.86 -6.75 -22.31
CA ALA A 231 11.95 -6.10 -21.57
C ALA A 231 11.84 -6.35 -20.06
N TRP A 232 10.62 -6.35 -19.52
CA TRP A 232 10.38 -6.61 -18.09
C TRP A 232 8.97 -7.14 -17.78
N LEU A 233 7.93 -6.52 -18.37
CA LEU A 233 6.54 -6.80 -18.00
C LEU A 233 6.16 -8.29 -18.21
N TYR A 234 6.50 -8.86 -19.36
CA TYR A 234 6.16 -10.25 -19.69
C TYR A 234 7.23 -11.27 -19.26
N SER A 235 8.51 -10.89 -19.36
CA SER A 235 9.63 -11.78 -19.06
C SER A 235 9.83 -12.01 -17.56
N GLN A 236 9.49 -11.03 -16.72
CA GLN A 236 9.73 -11.11 -15.27
C GLN A 236 8.43 -10.96 -14.47
N PHE A 237 7.72 -9.86 -14.67
CA PHE A 237 6.57 -9.53 -13.82
C PHE A 237 5.41 -10.50 -14.01
N LEU A 238 5.02 -10.78 -15.26
CA LEU A 238 4.00 -11.79 -15.59
C LEU A 238 4.38 -13.18 -15.06
N GLN A 239 5.63 -13.61 -15.25
CA GLN A 239 6.10 -14.91 -14.72
C GLN A 239 5.94 -14.98 -13.20
N SER A 240 6.17 -13.86 -12.52
CA SER A 240 6.01 -13.79 -11.06
C SER A 240 4.55 -13.90 -10.63
N LEU A 241 3.62 -13.29 -11.38
CA LEU A 241 2.17 -13.44 -11.15
C LEU A 241 1.69 -14.88 -11.36
N LEU A 242 2.40 -15.66 -12.17
CA LEU A 242 2.14 -17.09 -12.39
C LEU A 242 2.87 -18.00 -11.40
N GLY A 243 3.53 -17.44 -10.36
CA GLY A 243 4.30 -18.24 -9.39
C GLY A 243 5.59 -18.83 -9.96
N GLY A 244 6.15 -18.22 -11.00
CA GLY A 244 7.32 -18.71 -11.73
C GLY A 244 7.01 -19.83 -12.73
N LYS A 245 5.74 -20.12 -12.97
CA LYS A 245 5.30 -21.11 -13.96
C LYS A 245 5.17 -20.46 -15.33
N THR A 246 5.68 -21.12 -16.37
CA THR A 246 5.50 -20.66 -17.75
C THR A 246 4.12 -21.09 -18.23
N SER A 247 3.32 -20.15 -18.73
CA SER A 247 2.07 -20.45 -19.43
C SER A 247 2.03 -19.69 -20.75
N GLN A 248 1.83 -20.43 -21.84
CA GLN A 248 1.70 -19.85 -23.18
C GLN A 248 0.34 -19.16 -23.40
N SER A 249 -0.66 -19.44 -22.55
CA SER A 249 -2.02 -18.89 -22.66
C SER A 249 -2.30 -17.72 -21.71
N ALA A 250 -1.31 -17.31 -20.90
CA ALA A 250 -1.48 -16.24 -19.93
C ALA A 250 -1.47 -14.86 -20.58
N ARG A 251 -2.43 -14.01 -20.19
CA ARG A 251 -2.53 -12.63 -20.66
C ARG A 251 -2.70 -11.68 -19.49
N LEU A 252 -1.92 -10.60 -19.49
CA LEU A 252 -2.01 -9.53 -18.50
C LEU A 252 -2.77 -8.34 -19.09
N PHE A 253 -3.73 -7.82 -18.32
CA PHE A 253 -4.42 -6.57 -18.59
C PHE A 253 -4.09 -5.56 -17.50
N LEU A 254 -3.86 -4.30 -17.89
CA LEU A 254 -3.55 -3.20 -17.00
C LEU A 254 -4.72 -2.23 -16.95
N VAL A 255 -5.42 -2.15 -15.82
CA VAL A 255 -6.44 -1.14 -15.60
C VAL A 255 -5.78 0.18 -15.18
N TYR A 256 -5.96 1.21 -15.98
CA TYR A 256 -5.50 2.57 -15.71
C TYR A 256 -6.51 3.57 -16.31
N PRO A 257 -6.94 4.61 -15.58
CA PRO A 257 -7.95 5.54 -16.07
C PRO A 257 -7.56 6.23 -17.37
N CYS A 258 -8.49 6.36 -18.31
CA CYS A 258 -8.27 7.19 -19.49
C CYS A 258 -8.70 8.65 -19.25
N VAL A 259 -8.39 9.54 -20.20
CA VAL A 259 -8.73 10.97 -20.11
C VAL A 259 -10.23 11.19 -19.89
N GLU A 260 -11.08 10.41 -20.55
CA GLU A 260 -12.55 10.46 -20.36
C GLU A 260 -12.98 10.06 -18.95
N ASP A 261 -12.29 9.08 -18.36
CA ASP A 261 -12.60 8.60 -17.01
C ASP A 261 -12.26 9.70 -15.99
N VAL A 262 -11.12 10.37 -16.15
CA VAL A 262 -10.69 11.48 -15.29
C VAL A 262 -11.60 12.70 -15.44
N ARG A 263 -11.89 13.13 -16.68
CA ARG A 263 -12.73 14.31 -16.93
C ARG A 263 -14.12 14.19 -16.30
N HIS A 264 -14.71 12.99 -16.35
CA HIS A 264 -16.04 12.72 -15.81
C HIS A 264 -16.02 12.15 -14.38
N SER A 265 -14.85 12.16 -13.73
CA SER A 265 -14.70 11.79 -12.32
C SER A 265 -15.32 12.84 -11.40
N LEU A 266 -15.44 12.50 -10.12
CA LEU A 266 -15.96 13.42 -9.10
C LEU A 266 -15.05 14.65 -8.92
N GLU A 267 -13.74 14.46 -9.00
CA GLU A 267 -12.73 15.52 -8.84
C GLU A 267 -12.36 16.18 -10.18
N GLY A 268 -12.94 15.73 -11.30
CA GLY A 268 -12.57 16.17 -12.64
C GLY A 268 -11.07 15.97 -12.93
N TYR A 269 -10.44 16.96 -13.57
CA TYR A 269 -9.02 16.88 -13.93
C TYR A 269 -8.07 16.86 -12.74
N SER A 270 -8.48 17.35 -11.57
CA SER A 270 -7.65 17.31 -10.34
C SER A 270 -7.38 15.88 -9.86
N ALA A 271 -8.23 14.90 -10.21
CA ALA A 271 -7.89 13.48 -9.96
C ALA A 271 -6.62 13.04 -10.69
N GLY A 272 -6.24 13.72 -11.78
CA GLY A 272 -5.03 13.44 -12.56
C GLY A 272 -3.73 13.63 -11.77
N ASP A 273 -3.72 14.48 -10.75
CA ASP A 273 -2.53 14.74 -9.91
C ASP A 273 -2.12 13.49 -9.12
N SER A 274 -3.07 12.60 -8.83
CA SER A 274 -2.85 11.31 -8.18
C SER A 274 -2.68 10.15 -9.18
N LEU A 275 -2.61 10.45 -10.48
CA LEU A 275 -2.47 9.48 -11.57
C LEU A 275 -1.17 9.70 -12.39
N PRO A 276 0.03 9.67 -11.79
CA PRO A 276 1.25 10.03 -12.51
C PRO A 276 1.63 9.00 -13.59
N TYR A 277 1.48 9.40 -14.84
CA TYR A 277 2.04 8.74 -16.02
C TYR A 277 2.48 9.81 -17.03
N GLN A 278 3.78 10.13 -17.04
CA GLN A 278 4.32 11.22 -17.85
C GLN A 278 4.28 10.88 -19.35
N GLU A 279 4.00 11.90 -20.17
CA GLU A 279 4.01 11.77 -21.64
C GLU A 279 5.36 11.25 -22.17
N SER A 280 6.47 11.74 -21.62
CA SER A 280 7.83 11.28 -21.97
C SER A 280 8.05 9.78 -21.70
N THR A 281 7.42 9.24 -20.66
CA THR A 281 7.43 7.79 -20.37
C THR A 281 6.49 7.05 -21.30
N ALA A 282 5.28 7.57 -21.55
CA ALA A 282 4.32 6.97 -22.45
C ALA A 282 4.84 6.82 -23.88
N ASN A 283 5.51 7.85 -24.40
CA ASN A 283 6.09 7.87 -25.75
C ASN A 283 7.19 6.82 -25.95
N ARG A 284 7.83 6.34 -24.87
CA ARG A 284 8.85 5.28 -24.91
C ARG A 284 8.28 3.86 -24.89
N GLN A 285 6.98 3.70 -24.63
CA GLN A 285 6.32 2.40 -24.51
C GLN A 285 4.90 2.39 -25.13
N PRO A 286 4.73 2.78 -26.40
CA PRO A 286 3.40 2.85 -27.03
C PRO A 286 2.68 1.48 -27.06
N TRP A 287 3.44 0.39 -27.08
CA TRP A 287 2.94 -0.99 -27.02
C TRP A 287 2.07 -1.28 -25.80
N LEU A 288 2.21 -0.51 -24.71
CA LEU A 288 1.46 -0.76 -23.48
C LEU A 288 -0.04 -0.53 -23.66
N ARG A 289 -0.43 0.35 -24.59
CA ARG A 289 -1.84 0.71 -24.86
C ARG A 289 -2.70 -0.52 -25.24
N ASP A 290 -2.13 -1.51 -25.90
CA ASP A 290 -2.82 -2.74 -26.32
C ASP A 290 -3.20 -3.66 -25.16
N TYR A 291 -2.65 -3.40 -23.97
CA TYR A 291 -2.89 -4.15 -22.74
C TYR A 291 -3.71 -3.34 -21.73
N MET A 292 -3.99 -2.06 -22.01
CA MET A 292 -4.69 -1.19 -21.08
C MET A 292 -6.21 -1.38 -21.14
N CYS A 293 -6.84 -1.26 -19.98
CA CYS A 293 -8.29 -1.29 -19.80
C CYS A 293 -8.75 -0.05 -19.04
N LYS A 294 -9.97 0.42 -19.35
CA LYS A 294 -10.57 1.58 -18.69
C LYS A 294 -10.92 1.25 -17.23
N TRP A 295 -10.95 2.28 -16.38
CA TRP A 295 -11.39 2.13 -15.00
C TRP A 295 -12.91 1.97 -14.91
N ARG A 296 -13.42 0.85 -14.41
CA ARG A 296 -14.84 0.63 -14.19
C ARG A 296 -15.05 -0.07 -12.84
N SER A 297 -15.95 0.47 -12.02
CA SER A 297 -16.29 -0.06 -10.69
C SER A 297 -17.77 0.17 -10.37
N GLU A 298 -18.64 -0.09 -11.35
CA GLU A 298 -20.10 0.13 -11.23
C GLU A 298 -20.71 -0.65 -10.08
N ALA A 299 -20.29 -1.91 -9.89
CA ALA A 299 -20.77 -2.77 -8.81
C ALA A 299 -20.51 -2.19 -7.41
N ARG A 300 -19.50 -1.35 -7.27
CA ARG A 300 -19.16 -0.64 -6.01
C ARG A 300 -19.54 0.85 -6.06
N GLY A 301 -20.22 1.30 -7.11
CA GLY A 301 -20.59 2.70 -7.33
C GLY A 301 -19.41 3.64 -7.52
N ARG A 302 -18.22 3.12 -7.87
CA ARG A 302 -16.94 3.82 -7.77
C ARG A 302 -16.30 4.15 -9.12
N SER A 303 -17.01 3.99 -10.24
CA SER A 303 -16.48 4.35 -11.58
C SER A 303 -16.09 5.82 -11.70
N LYS A 304 -16.75 6.72 -10.98
CA LYS A 304 -16.41 8.15 -10.95
C LYS A 304 -15.43 8.54 -9.84
N ALA A 305 -15.11 7.63 -8.92
CA ALA A 305 -14.10 7.83 -7.89
C ALA A 305 -12.77 7.26 -8.40
N MET A 306 -11.84 8.13 -8.82
CA MET A 306 -10.62 7.67 -9.49
C MET A 306 -9.79 6.74 -8.60
N PRO A 307 -9.19 5.69 -9.17
CA PRO A 307 -8.48 4.70 -8.39
C PRO A 307 -7.10 5.23 -8.00
N HIS A 308 -6.91 5.44 -6.70
CA HIS A 308 -5.57 5.49 -6.12
C HIS A 308 -5.18 4.14 -5.50
N VAL A 309 -6.13 3.21 -5.38
CA VAL A 309 -5.87 1.81 -5.03
C VAL A 309 -4.92 1.13 -6.04
N LYS A 310 -4.22 0.07 -5.61
CA LYS A 310 -3.40 -0.82 -6.44
C LYS A 310 -3.78 -2.26 -6.13
N VAL A 311 -4.29 -3.00 -7.12
CA VAL A 311 -4.81 -4.37 -6.94
C VAL A 311 -4.35 -5.29 -8.06
N ARG A 312 -4.20 -6.59 -7.78
CA ARG A 312 -4.03 -7.63 -8.81
C ARG A 312 -5.01 -8.77 -8.59
N SER A 313 -5.43 -9.43 -9.67
CA SER A 313 -6.41 -10.52 -9.66
C SER A 313 -6.03 -11.66 -8.69
N ASN A 314 -7.04 -12.35 -8.13
CA ASN A 314 -7.02 -13.37 -7.07
C ASN A 314 -6.85 -12.88 -5.62
N ASN A 315 -7.61 -11.86 -5.21
CA ASN A 315 -7.73 -11.43 -3.79
C ASN A 315 -6.42 -10.94 -3.14
N PHE A 316 -5.44 -10.47 -3.93
CA PHE A 316 -4.21 -9.89 -3.37
C PHE A 316 -4.31 -8.36 -3.34
N LEU A 317 -4.37 -7.80 -2.14
CA LEU A 317 -4.01 -6.40 -1.93
C LEU A 317 -2.49 -6.30 -1.97
N LEU A 318 -1.95 -5.51 -2.91
CA LEU A 318 -0.53 -5.24 -2.98
C LEU A 318 -0.29 -3.76 -2.70
N LEU A 319 0.51 -3.53 -1.68
CA LEU A 319 0.89 -2.21 -1.25
C LEU A 319 2.37 -2.07 -1.58
N PHE A 320 2.63 -1.31 -2.65
CA PHE A 320 3.96 -0.80 -2.96
C PHE A 320 4.25 0.36 -2.02
#